data_AF-A0A418B564-F1
#
_entry.id   AF-A0A418B564-F1
#
_cell.length_a   1.000
_cell.length_b   1.000
_cell.length_c   1.000
_cell.angle_alpha   90.00
_cell.angle_beta   90.00
_cell.angle_gamma   90.00
#
_symmetry.space_group_name_H-M   'P 1'
#
loop_
_entity.id
_entity.type
_entity.pdbx_description
1 polymer ?
#
loop_
_entity_poly.entity_id
_entity_poly.type
_entity_poly.pdbx_seq_one_letter_code
_entity_poly.pdbx_strand_id
1 'polypeptide(L)'
;MRHHCSSYMSLHEPLAADWTEDPLVSTAFAPHRRCREVPSDLPPIPHASTIDLDYSAKPTIIEDTSVGAHCRDTLLDLYAATLIFLKHLMGLESVLVLLASVSTTTGYYYLSVDATATTSSSSSHRFSANLSWMLITFAVVSPMIMQIKQAFLRRENALDNLADCTEPFHRHIPSSTHDSFVVKAIASNVLLANVTWNWGQNVRAQLPPGHNPRAKLLLRGLVSDLYSLLKLPTFTRGRHRLTKRGVNLAVQYQWHVDAILQRMMVAIQQLHVQVEVMKGLGLPPNEASRINQYHWFLQARIERLCNIKATRSFTRLFILILPFFYGPYYIYLIESSDGQTSFAFALVLSAMTSITMIGIFNVEKALEDPFTEEGLDGVQIDVAIQRIFNAFDAIYPTAE
;
A
#
# COMPACT_ATOMS: atom_id res chain seq x y z
N MET A 1 -31.89 -23.16 39.95
CA MET A 1 -31.51 -23.94 38.75
C MET A 1 -30.90 -22.96 37.76
N ARG A 2 -29.63 -22.59 37.90
CA ARG A 2 -28.46 -23.14 37.17
C ARG A 2 -28.74 -23.35 35.68
N HIS A 3 -28.34 -22.38 34.86
CA HIS A 3 -27.70 -22.64 33.58
C HIS A 3 -26.50 -21.71 33.42
N HIS A 4 -25.40 -22.33 32.99
CA HIS A 4 -24.04 -21.83 32.98
C HIS A 4 -23.86 -20.54 32.17
N CYS A 5 -23.38 -19.50 32.85
CA CYS A 5 -22.64 -18.43 32.20
C CYS A 5 -21.28 -19.02 31.81
N SER A 6 -21.09 -19.29 30.52
CA SER A 6 -19.79 -19.69 29.99
C SER A 6 -18.88 -18.46 30.01
N SER A 7 -17.85 -18.49 30.86
CA SER A 7 -16.80 -17.47 30.88
C SER A 7 -16.19 -17.34 29.50
N TYR A 8 -16.43 -16.20 28.87
CA TYR A 8 -15.68 -15.76 27.70
C TYR A 8 -14.29 -15.35 28.18
N MET A 9 -13.27 -16.04 27.67
CA MET A 9 -11.87 -15.76 27.94
C MET A 9 -11.49 -14.47 27.21
N SER A 10 -11.63 -13.34 27.89
CA SER A 10 -11.09 -12.05 27.44
C SER A 10 -9.57 -12.08 27.60
N LEU A 11 -8.83 -12.39 26.54
CA LEU A 11 -7.40 -12.11 26.45
C LEU A 11 -7.19 -10.63 26.15
N HIS A 12 -7.59 -9.79 27.10
CA HIS A 12 -7.02 -8.46 27.25
C HIS A 12 -5.60 -8.65 27.81
N GLU A 13 -4.61 -8.81 26.93
CA GLU A 13 -3.23 -8.62 27.33
C GLU A 13 -2.89 -7.13 27.19
N PRO A 14 -2.57 -6.43 28.30
CA PRO A 14 -2.34 -4.99 28.32
C PRO A 14 -1.09 -4.67 27.51
N LEU A 15 -1.10 -3.60 26.69
CA LEU A 15 0.10 -2.93 26.14
C LEU A 15 1.33 -3.86 26.05
N ALA A 16 1.28 -4.83 25.11
CA ALA A 16 2.27 -5.89 25.03
C ALA A 16 3.68 -5.27 25.01
N ALA A 17 4.50 -5.61 26.02
CA ALA A 17 5.86 -5.13 26.14
C ALA A 17 6.60 -5.24 24.79
N ASP A 18 7.40 -4.22 24.45
CA ASP A 18 8.16 -4.22 23.19
C ASP A 18 8.90 -5.56 23.07
N TRP A 19 8.72 -6.32 21.99
CA TRP A 19 9.28 -7.69 21.89
C TRP A 19 10.82 -7.72 22.06
N THR A 20 11.48 -6.57 21.86
CA THR A 20 12.90 -6.38 22.16
C THR A 20 13.24 -6.35 23.66
N GLU A 21 12.25 -6.40 24.55
CA GLU A 21 12.34 -6.49 26.01
C GLU A 21 12.31 -7.92 26.53
N ASP A 22 11.95 -8.88 25.68
CA ASP A 22 11.93 -10.30 26.06
C ASP A 22 13.31 -10.76 26.57
N PRO A 23 13.40 -11.46 27.71
CA PRO A 23 14.67 -11.94 28.26
C PRO A 23 15.49 -12.77 27.28
N LEU A 24 14.85 -13.47 26.34
CA LEU A 24 15.51 -14.29 25.32
C LEU A 24 16.30 -13.45 24.31
N VAL A 25 15.98 -12.18 24.11
CA VAL A 25 16.51 -11.36 23.01
C VAL A 25 17.01 -9.97 23.46
N SER A 26 16.56 -9.49 24.61
CA SER A 26 16.88 -8.18 25.18
C SER A 26 18.36 -7.83 25.22
N THR A 27 19.24 -8.78 25.50
CA THR A 27 20.70 -8.57 25.53
C THR A 27 21.27 -8.14 24.18
N ALA A 28 20.74 -8.66 23.08
CA ALA A 28 21.16 -8.30 21.72
C ALA A 28 20.66 -6.90 21.31
N PHE A 29 19.53 -6.46 21.85
CA PHE A 29 18.89 -5.19 21.53
C PHE A 29 19.26 -4.06 22.50
N ALA A 30 19.82 -4.37 23.67
CA ALA A 30 20.27 -3.41 24.69
C ALA A 30 21.20 -2.28 24.18
N PRO A 31 22.22 -2.53 23.32
CA PRO A 31 23.04 -1.43 22.78
C PRO A 31 22.23 -0.48 21.88
N HIS A 32 21.26 -1.00 21.13
CA HIS A 32 20.42 -0.21 20.22
C HIS A 32 19.32 0.57 20.96
N ARG A 33 18.91 0.08 22.14
CA ARG A 33 17.96 0.79 23.03
C ARG A 33 18.55 2.07 23.63
N ARG A 34 19.87 2.11 23.90
CA ARG A 34 20.54 3.30 24.45
C ARG A 34 20.64 4.48 23.47
N CYS A 35 20.49 4.24 22.17
CA CYS A 35 20.38 5.30 21.15
C CYS A 35 18.94 5.83 20.98
N ARG A 36 17.98 5.34 21.78
CA ARG A 36 16.53 5.48 21.60
C ARG A 36 15.86 6.33 22.69
N GLU A 37 16.51 7.37 23.21
CA GLU A 37 15.75 8.37 23.97
C GLU A 37 14.80 9.09 23.00
N VAL A 38 13.56 8.59 22.98
CA VAL A 38 12.43 9.19 22.27
C VAL A 38 12.28 10.61 22.81
N PRO A 39 12.33 11.68 21.99
CA PRO A 39 11.88 13.00 22.42
C PRO A 39 10.44 12.84 22.92
N SER A 40 10.14 13.28 24.14
CA SER A 40 8.89 13.05 24.90
C SER A 40 7.58 13.45 24.19
N ASP A 41 7.67 14.07 23.02
CA ASP A 41 6.60 14.78 22.34
C ASP A 41 6.06 14.06 21.09
N LEU A 42 6.51 12.83 20.79
CA LEU A 42 6.06 12.07 19.61
C LEU A 42 4.93 11.06 19.89
N PRO A 43 4.01 10.85 18.93
CA PRO A 43 2.94 9.87 19.07
C PRO A 43 3.47 8.43 19.12
N PRO A 44 2.79 7.53 19.83
CA PRO A 44 3.21 6.14 19.98
C PRO A 44 3.24 5.39 18.63
N ILE A 45 4.16 4.43 18.52
CA ILE A 45 4.32 3.57 17.34
C ILE A 45 3.07 2.68 17.22
N PRO A 46 2.47 2.52 16.03
CA PRO A 46 1.42 1.54 15.84
C PRO A 46 1.98 0.12 16.04
N HIS A 47 1.58 -0.51 17.13
CA HIS A 47 1.90 -1.90 17.45
C HIS A 47 0.84 -2.83 16.84
N ALA A 48 1.25 -3.97 16.32
CA ALA A 48 0.36 -4.99 15.76
C ALA A 48 -0.50 -5.72 16.81
N SER A 49 -0.46 -5.30 18.07
CA SER A 49 -1.19 -5.92 19.17
C SER A 49 -2.59 -5.33 19.28
N THR A 50 -3.55 -6.04 18.66
CA THR A 50 -5.02 -6.12 18.88
C THR A 50 -5.75 -6.03 17.54
N ILE A 51 -5.96 -7.18 16.89
CA ILE A 51 -6.88 -7.30 15.76
C ILE A 51 -7.80 -8.48 16.08
N ASP A 52 -8.98 -8.17 16.63
CA ASP A 52 -10.09 -9.12 16.68
C ASP A 52 -10.76 -9.13 15.30
N LEU A 53 -10.35 -10.09 14.47
CA LEU A 53 -11.06 -10.41 13.23
C LEU A 53 -12.00 -11.59 13.50
N ASP A 54 -13.29 -11.32 13.42
CA ASP A 54 -14.33 -12.35 13.51
C ASP A 54 -14.33 -13.20 12.22
N TYR A 55 -13.59 -14.31 12.26
CA TYR A 55 -13.53 -15.30 11.18
C TYR A 55 -14.82 -16.12 11.02
N SER A 56 -15.84 -15.93 11.88
CA SER A 56 -17.10 -16.68 11.82
C SER A 56 -18.04 -16.22 10.69
N ALA A 57 -17.76 -15.10 10.03
CA ALA A 57 -18.53 -14.67 8.87
C ALA A 57 -18.19 -15.54 7.64
N LYS A 58 -18.74 -16.76 7.60
CA LYS A 58 -18.82 -17.52 6.34
C LYS A 58 -19.51 -16.63 5.31
N PRO A 59 -18.93 -16.38 4.12
CA PRO A 59 -19.70 -15.84 3.01
C PRO A 59 -20.76 -16.88 2.69
N THR A 60 -21.99 -16.65 3.12
CA THR A 60 -23.13 -17.46 2.73
C THR A 60 -23.37 -17.20 1.26
N ILE A 61 -22.89 -18.09 0.40
CA ILE A 61 -23.35 -18.15 -0.99
C ILE A 61 -24.79 -18.67 -0.91
N ILE A 62 -25.74 -17.73 -1.01
CA ILE A 62 -27.17 -18.04 -1.04
C ILE A 62 -27.47 -18.40 -2.49
N GLU A 63 -27.62 -19.70 -2.78
CA GLU A 63 -27.83 -20.21 -4.16
C GLU A 63 -29.26 -19.97 -4.71
N ASP A 64 -30.19 -19.40 -3.93
CA ASP A 64 -31.56 -19.10 -4.39
C ASP A 64 -31.98 -17.65 -4.04
N THR A 65 -31.39 -16.65 -4.71
CA THR A 65 -31.84 -15.26 -4.58
C THR A 65 -32.88 -14.91 -5.65
N SER A 66 -34.10 -14.60 -5.21
CA SER A 66 -35.17 -14.00 -6.01
C SER A 66 -34.67 -12.84 -6.87
N VAL A 67 -35.20 -12.67 -8.08
CA VAL A 67 -34.89 -11.54 -8.99
C VAL A 67 -35.01 -10.17 -8.27
N GLY A 68 -35.94 -10.06 -7.32
CA GLY A 68 -36.09 -8.85 -6.50
C GLY A 68 -34.92 -8.59 -5.55
N ALA A 69 -34.29 -9.63 -5.02
CA ALA A 69 -33.08 -9.52 -4.22
C ALA A 69 -31.89 -9.09 -5.09
N HIS A 70 -31.74 -9.65 -6.29
CA HIS A 70 -30.71 -9.21 -7.25
C HIS A 70 -30.84 -7.74 -7.63
N CYS A 71 -32.06 -7.24 -7.90
CA CYS A 71 -32.28 -5.84 -8.19
C CYS A 71 -31.94 -4.93 -6.99
N ARG A 72 -32.35 -5.33 -5.78
CA ARG A 72 -32.02 -4.59 -4.55
C ARG A 72 -30.51 -4.53 -4.32
N ASP A 73 -29.84 -5.67 -4.43
CA ASP A 73 -28.40 -5.75 -4.17
C ASP A 73 -27.63 -4.97 -5.25
N THR A 74 -28.05 -5.04 -6.52
CA THR A 74 -27.49 -4.19 -7.60
C THR A 74 -27.70 -2.68 -7.34
N LEU A 75 -28.87 -2.28 -6.82
CA LEU A 75 -29.14 -0.89 -6.47
C LEU A 75 -28.32 -0.43 -5.26
N LEU A 76 -28.13 -1.31 -4.26
CA LEU A 76 -27.25 -1.05 -3.12
C LEU A 76 -25.79 -0.92 -3.57
N ASP A 77 -25.34 -1.77 -4.48
CA ASP A 77 -24.00 -1.70 -5.07
C ASP A 77 -23.82 -0.42 -5.89
N LEU A 78 -24.81 -0.03 -6.69
CA LEU A 78 -24.78 1.21 -7.46
C LEU A 78 -24.80 2.45 -6.54
N TYR A 79 -25.60 2.42 -5.48
CA TYR A 79 -25.64 3.49 -4.47
C TYR A 79 -24.30 3.60 -3.74
N ALA A 80 -23.76 2.48 -3.25
CA ALA A 80 -22.46 2.41 -2.59
C ALA A 80 -21.36 2.91 -3.53
N ALA A 81 -21.31 2.44 -4.77
CA ALA A 81 -20.36 2.88 -5.78
C ALA A 81 -20.48 4.39 -6.05
N THR A 82 -21.70 4.93 -6.16
CA THR A 82 -21.93 6.36 -6.38
C THR A 82 -21.46 7.20 -5.19
N LEU A 83 -21.73 6.74 -3.96
CA LEU A 83 -21.35 7.46 -2.74
C LEU A 83 -19.84 7.42 -2.50
N ILE A 84 -19.21 6.27 -2.75
CA ILE A 84 -17.77 6.08 -2.74
C ILE A 84 -17.11 6.95 -3.81
N PHE A 85 -17.67 6.97 -5.02
CA PHE A 85 -17.21 7.82 -6.12
C PHE A 85 -17.31 9.29 -5.74
N LEU A 86 -18.45 9.76 -5.23
CA LEU A 86 -18.60 11.16 -4.79
C LEU A 86 -17.61 11.52 -3.68
N LYS A 87 -17.40 10.63 -2.71
CA LYS A 87 -16.47 10.85 -1.59
C LYS A 87 -15.01 10.90 -2.04
N HIS A 88 -14.59 10.02 -2.96
CA HIS A 88 -13.23 10.00 -3.51
C HIS A 88 -13.01 11.08 -4.58
N LEU A 89 -14.08 11.53 -5.25
CA LEU A 89 -14.04 12.59 -6.24
C LEU A 89 -14.05 13.97 -5.60
N MET A 90 -14.76 14.21 -4.49
CA MET A 90 -14.88 15.52 -3.84
C MET A 90 -13.67 15.84 -2.94
N GLY A 91 -12.50 16.03 -3.56
CA GLY A 91 -11.32 16.61 -2.92
C GLY A 91 -11.16 18.09 -3.22
N LEU A 92 -10.38 18.81 -2.41
CA LEU A 92 -9.99 20.20 -2.70
C LEU A 92 -9.32 20.32 -4.07
N GLU A 93 -8.53 19.31 -4.46
CA GLU A 93 -7.88 19.22 -5.78
C GLU A 93 -8.91 19.21 -6.91
N SER A 94 -10.00 18.44 -6.77
CA SER A 94 -11.07 18.35 -7.76
C SER A 94 -11.87 19.63 -7.89
N VAL A 95 -12.13 20.30 -6.76
CA VAL A 95 -12.76 21.63 -6.76
C VAL A 95 -11.87 22.64 -7.49
N LEU A 96 -10.56 22.63 -7.23
CA LEU A 96 -9.62 23.53 -7.91
C LEU A 96 -9.56 23.28 -9.41
N VAL A 97 -9.52 22.01 -9.85
CA VAL A 97 -9.48 21.66 -11.27
C VAL A 97 -10.77 22.04 -11.98
N LEU A 98 -11.93 21.85 -11.32
CA LEU A 98 -13.22 22.26 -11.85
C LEU A 98 -13.35 23.78 -11.92
N LEU A 99 -12.90 24.51 -10.90
CA LEU A 99 -12.86 25.97 -10.93
C LEU A 99 -11.93 26.48 -12.03
N ALA A 100 -10.74 25.87 -12.18
CA ALA A 100 -9.78 26.23 -13.21
C ALA A 100 -10.34 25.98 -14.62
N SER A 101 -11.08 24.89 -14.84
CA SER A 101 -11.67 24.60 -16.15
C SER A 101 -12.80 25.57 -16.48
N VAL A 102 -13.70 25.82 -15.54
CA VAL A 102 -14.78 26.81 -15.71
C VAL A 102 -14.22 28.21 -15.91
N SER A 103 -13.24 28.64 -15.12
CA SER A 103 -12.63 29.97 -15.24
C SER A 103 -11.91 30.13 -16.57
N THR A 104 -11.23 29.09 -17.03
CA THR A 104 -10.49 29.09 -18.31
C THR A 104 -11.46 29.17 -19.49
N THR A 105 -12.48 28.30 -19.54
CA THR A 105 -13.47 28.30 -20.62
C THR A 105 -14.24 29.62 -20.68
N THR A 106 -14.61 30.17 -19.52
CA THR A 106 -15.30 31.46 -19.43
C THR A 106 -14.38 32.62 -19.83
N GLY A 107 -13.14 32.63 -19.35
CA GLY A 107 -12.17 33.68 -19.64
C GLY A 107 -11.83 33.76 -21.13
N TYR A 108 -11.57 32.63 -21.78
CA TYR A 108 -11.31 32.62 -23.22
C TYR A 108 -12.55 32.98 -24.04
N TYR A 109 -13.77 32.69 -23.58
CA TYR A 109 -15.01 33.08 -24.26
C TYR A 109 -15.18 34.61 -24.27
N TYR A 110 -14.96 35.28 -23.13
CA TYR A 110 -14.99 36.74 -23.10
C TYR A 110 -13.87 37.35 -23.95
N LEU A 111 -12.67 36.77 -23.95
CA LEU A 111 -11.58 37.22 -24.81
C LEU A 111 -11.89 37.04 -26.31
N SER A 112 -12.61 35.99 -26.71
CA SER A 112 -13.02 35.82 -28.11
C SER A 112 -14.14 36.78 -28.50
N VAL A 113 -15.10 37.05 -27.60
CA VAL A 113 -16.17 38.03 -27.81
C VAL A 113 -15.62 39.47 -27.90
N ASP A 114 -14.76 39.88 -26.98
CA ASP A 114 -14.14 41.22 -26.99
C ASP A 114 -13.27 41.44 -28.22
N ALA A 115 -12.56 40.40 -28.68
CA ALA A 115 -11.81 40.43 -29.94
C ALA A 115 -12.73 40.61 -31.17
N THR A 116 -13.98 40.13 -31.12
CA THR A 116 -14.96 40.36 -32.19
C THR A 116 -15.61 41.75 -32.15
N ALA A 117 -15.74 42.37 -30.96
CA ALA A 117 -16.37 43.67 -30.80
C ALA A 117 -15.46 44.86 -31.17
N THR A 118 -14.13 44.69 -31.13
CA THR A 118 -13.18 45.81 -31.23
C THR A 118 -12.51 46.01 -32.60
N THR A 119 -12.67 45.12 -33.60
CA THR A 119 -11.84 45.25 -34.81
C THR A 119 -12.53 44.88 -36.13
N SER A 120 -12.92 45.89 -36.90
CA SER A 120 -13.25 45.85 -38.34
C SER A 120 -12.00 45.90 -39.25
N SER A 121 -10.83 45.54 -38.73
CA SER A 121 -9.53 45.76 -39.38
C SER A 121 -8.67 44.49 -39.28
N SER A 122 -8.66 43.72 -40.36
CA SER A 122 -7.66 42.72 -40.79
C SER A 122 -6.47 42.44 -39.84
N SER A 123 -6.68 41.59 -38.84
CA SER A 123 -5.73 40.60 -38.24
C SER A 123 -6.14 40.27 -36.80
N SER A 124 -7.35 39.75 -36.61
CA SER A 124 -7.81 39.29 -35.29
C SER A 124 -7.03 38.05 -34.86
N HIS A 125 -6.23 38.13 -33.80
CA HIS A 125 -5.77 36.95 -33.07
C HIS A 125 -6.97 36.30 -32.36
N ARG A 126 -7.75 35.49 -33.09
CA ARG A 126 -8.83 34.69 -32.51
C ARG A 126 -8.20 33.60 -31.64
N PHE A 127 -8.52 33.57 -30.35
CA PHE A 127 -8.11 32.52 -29.41
C PHE A 127 -9.00 31.26 -29.53
N SER A 128 -9.39 30.91 -30.75
CA SER A 128 -10.10 29.68 -31.10
C SER A 128 -9.12 28.79 -31.87
N ALA A 129 -8.83 27.59 -31.38
CA ALA A 129 -7.91 26.69 -32.05
C ALA A 129 -8.57 25.32 -32.26
N ASN A 130 -8.57 24.84 -33.51
CA ASN A 130 -8.88 23.45 -33.81
C ASN A 130 -7.69 22.59 -33.37
N LEU A 131 -7.71 22.15 -32.12
CA LEU A 131 -6.72 21.24 -31.57
C LEU A 131 -7.05 19.81 -32.00
N SER A 132 -6.04 19.11 -32.51
CA SER A 132 -6.17 17.69 -32.80
C SER A 132 -6.34 16.90 -31.50
N TRP A 133 -7.51 16.28 -31.32
CA TRP A 133 -7.78 15.35 -30.22
C TRP A 133 -6.77 14.21 -30.11
N MET A 134 -6.13 13.84 -31.21
CA MET A 134 -5.09 12.81 -31.24
C MET A 134 -3.84 13.24 -30.46
N LEU A 135 -3.35 14.48 -30.67
CA LEU A 135 -2.19 15.01 -29.94
C LEU A 135 -2.48 15.10 -28.44
N ILE A 136 -3.70 15.50 -28.09
CA ILE A 136 -4.15 15.60 -26.70
C ILE A 136 -4.19 14.22 -26.03
N THR A 137 -4.80 13.24 -26.71
CA THR A 137 -4.91 11.87 -26.19
C THR A 137 -3.52 11.26 -26.00
N PHE A 138 -2.62 11.46 -26.97
CA PHE A 138 -1.25 10.97 -26.87
C PHE A 138 -0.44 11.68 -25.77
N ALA A 139 -0.54 13.00 -25.64
CA ALA A 139 0.27 13.76 -24.67
C ALA A 139 -0.21 13.59 -23.22
N VAL A 140 -1.48 13.27 -23.01
CA VAL A 140 -2.11 13.31 -21.67
C VAL A 140 -2.62 11.95 -21.23
N VAL A 141 -3.47 11.32 -22.04
CA VAL A 141 -4.12 10.06 -21.68
C VAL A 141 -3.11 8.93 -21.64
N SER A 142 -2.17 8.88 -22.60
CA SER A 142 -1.14 7.82 -22.66
C SER A 142 -0.22 7.81 -21.43
N PRO A 143 0.40 8.93 -21.00
CA PRO A 143 1.15 8.97 -19.74
C PRO A 143 0.31 8.60 -18.52
N MET A 144 -0.95 9.03 -18.47
CA MET A 144 -1.84 8.69 -17.36
C MET A 144 -2.13 7.19 -17.29
N ILE A 145 -2.46 6.55 -18.42
CA ILE A 145 -2.64 5.08 -18.50
C ILE A 145 -1.37 4.35 -18.08
N MET A 146 -0.20 4.80 -18.55
CA MET A 146 1.07 4.19 -18.18
C MET A 146 1.29 4.26 -16.66
N GLN A 147 0.99 5.39 -16.02
CA GLN A 147 1.16 5.56 -14.58
C GLN A 147 0.20 4.69 -13.77
N ILE A 148 -1.06 4.58 -14.20
CA ILE A 148 -2.03 3.66 -13.60
C ILE A 148 -1.52 2.22 -13.72
N LYS A 149 -1.03 1.80 -14.89
CA LYS A 149 -0.45 0.48 -15.10
C LYS A 149 0.73 0.23 -14.15
N GLN A 150 1.61 1.21 -13.99
CA GLN A 150 2.74 1.10 -13.06
C GLN A 150 2.29 1.01 -11.60
N ALA A 151 1.22 1.73 -11.22
CA ALA A 151 0.64 1.62 -9.88
C ALA A 151 0.05 0.22 -9.63
N PHE A 152 -0.68 -0.35 -10.59
CA PHE A 152 -1.16 -1.73 -10.52
C PHE A 152 -0.01 -2.74 -10.43
N LEU A 153 1.04 -2.60 -11.25
CA LEU A 153 2.21 -3.47 -11.18
C LEU A 153 2.92 -3.39 -9.82
N ARG A 154 3.01 -2.20 -9.22
CA ARG A 154 3.59 -2.05 -7.87
C ARG A 154 2.77 -2.80 -6.83
N ARG A 155 1.45 -2.73 -6.92
CA ARG A 155 0.53 -3.47 -6.06
C ARG A 155 0.67 -4.97 -6.26
N GLU A 156 0.65 -5.45 -7.50
CA GLU A 156 0.85 -6.88 -7.81
C GLU A 156 2.19 -7.36 -7.26
N ASN A 157 3.27 -6.60 -7.47
CA ASN A 157 4.57 -6.91 -6.88
C ASN A 157 4.53 -6.90 -5.34
N ALA A 158 3.81 -5.98 -4.70
CA ALA A 158 3.66 -5.95 -3.25
C ALA A 158 2.93 -7.19 -2.73
N LEU A 159 1.85 -7.58 -3.42
CA LEU A 159 1.13 -8.83 -3.18
C LEU A 159 2.06 -10.01 -3.37
N ASP A 160 2.76 -10.16 -4.50
CA ASP A 160 3.65 -11.30 -4.74
C ASP A 160 4.76 -11.46 -3.69
N ASN A 161 5.26 -10.35 -3.12
CA ASN A 161 6.27 -10.41 -2.06
C ASN A 161 5.66 -10.69 -0.67
N LEU A 162 4.40 -10.32 -0.42
CA LEU A 162 3.70 -10.49 0.87
C LEU A 162 2.83 -11.77 0.92
N ALA A 163 2.27 -12.19 -0.20
CA ALA A 163 1.16 -13.13 -0.33
C ALA A 163 1.57 -14.57 -0.09
N ASP A 164 1.15 -15.06 1.07
CA ASP A 164 0.40 -16.30 1.16
C ASP A 164 -0.29 -16.71 -0.17
N CYS A 165 0.18 -17.76 -0.85
CA CYS A 165 -0.64 -18.44 -1.86
C CYS A 165 -1.77 -19.21 -1.15
N THR A 166 -2.80 -18.49 -0.70
CA THR A 166 -4.14 -19.09 -0.59
C THR A 166 -4.79 -18.90 -1.95
N GLU A 167 -4.44 -19.75 -2.92
CA GLU A 167 -5.22 -19.87 -4.15
C GLU A 167 -6.45 -20.74 -3.84
N PRO A 168 -7.62 -20.37 -4.37
CA PRO A 168 -8.02 -21.09 -5.57
C PRO A 168 -8.66 -20.17 -6.61
N PHE A 169 -8.34 -20.45 -7.87
CA PHE A 169 -9.17 -20.32 -9.07
C PHE A 169 -8.67 -19.28 -10.10
N HIS A 170 -7.94 -19.85 -11.06
CA HIS A 170 -7.99 -19.54 -12.50
C HIS A 170 -7.01 -18.47 -13.03
N ARG A 171 -5.76 -18.89 -13.26
CA ARG A 171 -5.16 -18.67 -14.59
C ARG A 171 -4.13 -19.72 -14.99
N HIS A 172 -4.52 -20.50 -15.99
CA HIS A 172 -3.66 -21.30 -16.86
C HIS A 172 -2.50 -20.43 -17.42
N ILE A 173 -1.31 -20.51 -16.81
CA ILE A 173 -0.07 -20.14 -17.49
C ILE A 173 0.90 -21.31 -17.28
N PRO A 174 1.27 -22.06 -18.34
CA PRO A 174 2.13 -23.21 -18.20
C PRO A 174 3.62 -22.78 -18.19
N SER A 175 4.38 -23.53 -17.37
CA SER A 175 5.83 -23.77 -17.45
C SER A 175 6.78 -22.57 -17.42
N SER A 176 7.46 -22.38 -16.28
CA SER A 176 8.87 -22.76 -16.07
C SER A 176 9.50 -21.92 -14.97
N THR A 177 9.87 -22.61 -13.88
CA THR A 177 11.05 -22.34 -13.03
C THR A 177 11.20 -20.95 -12.39
N HIS A 178 11.17 -20.90 -11.04
CA HIS A 178 11.49 -19.77 -10.14
C HIS A 178 10.42 -18.65 -10.10
N ASP A 179 9.89 -18.13 -8.99
CA ASP A 179 10.20 -18.16 -7.56
C ASP A 179 8.97 -17.63 -6.80
N SER A 180 8.02 -18.50 -6.39
CA SER A 180 7.02 -18.11 -5.38
C SER A 180 7.61 -18.32 -3.98
N PHE A 181 8.65 -17.54 -3.66
CA PHE A 181 9.27 -17.48 -2.34
C PHE A 181 8.86 -16.18 -1.66
N VAL A 182 7.78 -16.29 -0.90
CA VAL A 182 7.05 -15.21 -0.22
C VAL A 182 7.59 -15.07 1.20
N VAL A 183 7.55 -13.87 1.81
CA VAL A 183 7.95 -13.62 3.21
C VAL A 183 7.42 -14.70 4.16
N LYS A 184 6.15 -15.11 4.05
CA LYS A 184 5.58 -16.20 4.85
C LYS A 184 6.33 -17.52 4.67
N ALA A 185 6.44 -18.00 3.43
CA ALA A 185 7.02 -19.30 3.13
C ALA A 185 8.49 -19.37 3.56
N ILE A 186 9.26 -18.30 3.28
CA ILE A 186 10.66 -18.23 3.67
C ILE A 186 10.80 -18.19 5.19
N ALA A 187 10.05 -17.31 5.88
CA ALA A 187 10.11 -17.22 7.33
C ALA A 187 9.67 -18.52 8.02
N SER A 188 8.62 -19.18 7.50
CA SER A 188 8.20 -20.50 7.96
C SER A 188 9.29 -21.57 7.75
N ASN A 189 10.00 -21.56 6.62
CA ASN A 189 11.11 -22.49 6.38
C ASN A 189 12.30 -22.21 7.31
N VAL A 190 12.60 -20.95 7.61
CA VAL A 190 13.61 -20.58 8.62
C VAL A 190 13.22 -21.12 9.99
N LEU A 191 11.95 -20.96 10.40
CA LEU A 191 11.47 -21.48 11.67
C LEU A 191 11.50 -23.02 11.70
N LEU A 192 11.02 -23.65 10.63
CA LEU A 192 10.99 -25.11 10.49
C LEU A 192 12.40 -25.69 10.56
N ALA A 193 13.39 -25.07 9.91
CA ALA A 193 14.78 -25.49 9.99
C ALA A 193 15.32 -25.42 11.43
N ASN A 194 15.02 -24.32 12.15
CA ASN A 194 15.40 -24.21 13.55
C ASN A 194 14.70 -25.24 14.44
N VAL A 195 13.43 -25.58 14.19
CA VAL A 195 12.57 -26.39 15.09
C VAL A 195 12.59 -27.90 14.77
N THR A 196 12.84 -28.30 13.53
CA THR A 196 12.65 -29.72 13.13
C THR A 196 13.89 -30.38 12.54
N TRP A 197 14.84 -29.64 11.95
CA TRP A 197 16.01 -30.28 11.34
C TRP A 197 16.86 -31.02 12.37
N ASN A 198 17.01 -32.32 12.18
CA ASN A 198 17.81 -33.21 13.00
C ASN A 198 19.13 -33.50 12.26
N TRP A 199 20.25 -33.45 12.98
CA TRP A 199 21.52 -33.96 12.51
C TRP A 199 22.16 -34.90 13.54
N GLY A 200 22.45 -36.14 13.11
CA GLY A 200 23.25 -37.12 13.87
C GLY A 200 22.57 -37.77 15.09
N GLN A 201 23.39 -38.29 16.01
CA GLN A 201 22.98 -39.05 17.20
C GLN A 201 22.44 -38.14 18.32
N ASN A 202 21.26 -37.54 18.13
CA ASN A 202 20.55 -36.71 19.13
C ASN A 202 21.32 -35.47 19.63
N VAL A 203 22.30 -34.98 18.86
CA VAL A 203 23.11 -33.80 19.22
C VAL A 203 22.24 -32.53 19.34
N ARG A 204 21.07 -32.52 18.68
CA ARG A 204 20.04 -31.49 18.82
C ARG A 204 19.57 -31.29 20.27
N ALA A 205 19.59 -32.32 21.12
CA ALA A 205 19.23 -32.19 22.54
C ALA A 205 20.23 -31.32 23.34
N GLN A 206 21.42 -31.05 22.77
CA GLN A 206 22.43 -30.17 23.36
C GLN A 206 22.20 -28.69 23.03
N LEU A 207 21.18 -28.36 22.22
CA LEU A 207 20.83 -26.97 21.95
C LEU A 207 20.36 -26.28 23.25
N PRO A 208 20.66 -24.98 23.41
CA PRO A 208 20.12 -24.20 24.52
C PRO A 208 18.59 -24.32 24.58
N PRO A 209 17.99 -24.47 25.77
CA PRO A 209 16.55 -24.66 25.91
C PRO A 209 15.73 -23.48 25.34
N GLY A 210 16.34 -22.30 25.24
CA GLY A 210 15.74 -21.10 24.64
C GLY A 210 15.93 -20.94 23.13
N HIS A 211 16.59 -21.88 22.42
CA HIS A 211 16.92 -21.74 20.98
C HIS A 211 15.67 -21.62 20.09
N ASN A 212 14.76 -22.59 20.21
CA ASN A 212 13.52 -22.64 19.42
C ASN A 212 12.59 -21.43 19.69
N PRO A 213 12.25 -21.09 20.96
CA PRO A 213 11.40 -19.93 21.22
C PRO A 213 12.07 -18.63 20.80
N ARG A 214 13.41 -18.51 20.91
CA ARG A 214 14.15 -17.34 20.41
C ARG A 214 14.05 -17.19 18.89
N ALA A 215 14.21 -18.27 18.12
CA ALA A 215 14.07 -18.22 16.66
C ALA A 215 12.66 -17.77 16.24
N LYS A 216 11.62 -18.31 16.89
CA LYS A 216 10.23 -17.88 16.68
C LYS A 216 10.03 -16.39 17.02
N LEU A 217 10.55 -15.95 18.17
CA LEU A 217 10.41 -14.56 18.63
C LEU A 217 11.11 -13.57 17.68
N LEU A 218 12.31 -13.91 17.20
CA LEU A 218 13.03 -13.09 16.22
C LEU A 218 12.26 -12.96 14.90
N LEU A 219 11.67 -14.05 14.39
CA LEU A 219 10.86 -14.01 13.17
C LEU A 219 9.55 -13.24 13.36
N ARG A 220 8.85 -13.46 14.48
CA ARG A 220 7.61 -12.73 14.82
C ARG A 220 7.90 -11.24 15.00
N GLY A 221 8.99 -10.90 15.69
CA GLY A 221 9.47 -9.53 15.86
C GLY A 221 9.85 -8.86 14.55
N LEU A 222 10.59 -9.55 13.67
CA LEU A 222 10.95 -9.07 12.34
C LEU A 222 9.72 -8.77 11.46
N VAL A 223 8.73 -9.67 11.48
CA VAL A 223 7.48 -9.53 10.72
C VAL A 223 6.59 -8.43 11.32
N SER A 224 6.57 -8.27 12.65
CA SER A 224 5.89 -7.16 13.33
C SER A 224 6.53 -5.81 13.00
N ASP A 225 7.85 -5.74 12.98
CA ASP A 225 8.59 -4.53 12.62
C ASP A 225 8.39 -4.18 11.13
N LEU A 226 8.35 -5.18 10.25
CA LEU A 226 7.94 -5.01 8.84
C LEU A 226 6.52 -4.46 8.72
N TYR A 227 5.56 -5.01 9.48
CA TYR A 227 4.19 -4.50 9.52
C TYR A 227 4.14 -3.02 9.90
N SER A 228 4.79 -2.64 11.02
CA SER A 228 4.84 -1.26 11.47
C SER A 228 5.49 -0.36 10.41
N LEU A 229 6.55 -0.81 9.75
CA LEU A 229 7.20 -0.06 8.67
C LEU A 229 6.28 0.14 7.46
N LEU A 230 5.53 -0.89 7.06
CA LEU A 230 4.63 -0.83 5.91
C LEU A 230 3.40 0.04 6.17
N LYS A 231 2.87 0.07 7.41
CA LYS A 231 1.76 0.97 7.78
C LYS A 231 2.19 2.42 8.06
N LEU A 232 3.47 2.68 8.31
CA LEU A 232 3.94 4.05 8.51
C LEU A 232 3.66 4.94 7.28
N PRO A 233 3.24 6.20 7.49
CA PRO A 233 2.99 7.13 6.39
C PRO A 233 4.27 7.38 5.58
N THR A 234 4.14 7.50 4.26
CA THR A 234 5.28 7.77 3.38
C THR A 234 5.64 9.25 3.38
N PHE A 235 6.86 9.57 3.86
CA PHE A 235 7.35 10.94 3.88
C PHE A 235 8.11 11.37 2.62
N THR A 236 7.99 10.61 1.54
CA THR A 236 8.73 10.85 0.30
C THR A 236 8.08 11.89 -0.63
N ARG A 237 6.87 12.38 -0.33
CA ARG A 237 6.14 13.38 -1.14
C ARG A 237 6.90 14.71 -1.26
N GLY A 238 6.74 15.40 -2.40
CA GLY A 238 7.41 16.68 -2.69
C GLY A 238 7.23 17.75 -1.59
N ARG A 239 6.07 17.79 -0.93
CA ARG A 239 5.80 18.70 0.20
C ARG A 239 6.79 18.51 1.36
N HIS A 240 7.25 17.29 1.62
CA HIS A 240 8.16 16.98 2.70
C HIS A 240 9.62 17.30 2.38
N ARG A 241 9.95 17.54 1.10
CA ARG A 241 11.28 17.98 0.66
C ARG A 241 11.37 19.49 0.47
N LEU A 242 10.25 20.13 0.13
CA LEU A 242 10.23 21.53 -0.30
C LEU A 242 9.63 22.49 0.73
N THR A 243 8.80 22.02 1.68
CA THR A 243 8.15 22.91 2.67
C THR A 243 8.79 22.76 4.04
N LYS A 244 9.04 23.87 4.75
CA LYS A 244 9.64 23.85 6.10
C LYS A 244 8.84 22.97 7.09
N ARG A 245 7.51 23.10 7.08
CA ARG A 245 6.61 22.28 7.92
C ARG A 245 6.65 20.79 7.54
N GLY A 246 6.71 20.49 6.24
CA GLY A 246 6.80 19.12 5.75
C GLY A 246 8.15 18.46 6.02
N VAL A 247 9.25 19.22 5.95
CA VAL A 247 10.60 18.76 6.32
C VAL A 247 10.65 18.45 7.81
N ASN A 248 10.15 19.33 8.67
CA ASN A 248 10.12 19.08 10.12
C ASN A 248 9.30 17.82 10.47
N LEU A 249 8.15 17.64 9.84
CA LEU A 249 7.33 16.43 9.99
C LEU A 249 8.08 15.18 9.50
N ALA A 250 8.74 15.24 8.35
CA ALA A 250 9.51 14.11 7.83
C ALA A 250 10.68 13.73 8.75
N VAL A 251 11.39 14.71 9.31
CA VAL A 251 12.49 14.46 10.27
C VAL A 251 11.99 13.74 11.52
N GLN A 252 10.81 14.10 12.04
CA GLN A 252 10.20 13.43 13.19
C GLN A 252 9.95 11.94 12.92
N TYR A 253 9.40 11.60 11.75
CA TYR A 253 9.08 10.23 11.41
C TYR A 253 10.26 9.43 10.83
N GLN A 254 11.26 10.10 10.26
CA GLN A 254 12.49 9.46 9.78
C GLN A 254 13.18 8.70 10.89
N TRP A 255 13.19 9.26 12.11
CA TRP A 255 13.74 8.58 13.28
C TRP A 255 13.04 7.24 13.56
N HIS A 256 11.71 7.19 13.44
CA HIS A 256 10.96 5.92 13.60
C HIS A 256 11.32 4.90 12.51
N VAL A 257 11.46 5.34 11.26
CA VAL A 257 11.86 4.49 10.15
C VAL A 257 13.26 3.92 10.37
N ASP A 258 14.22 4.76 10.72
CA ASP A 258 15.60 4.35 10.96
C ASP A 258 15.69 3.38 12.16
N ALA A 259 14.94 3.64 13.23
CA ALA A 259 14.87 2.76 14.40
C ALA A 259 14.31 1.37 14.05
N ILE A 260 13.24 1.30 13.26
CA ILE A 260 12.65 0.02 12.83
C ILE A 260 13.61 -0.73 11.91
N LEU A 261 14.21 -0.07 10.92
CA LEU A 261 15.19 -0.70 10.02
C LEU A 261 16.39 -1.26 10.79
N GLN A 262 16.91 -0.53 11.77
CA GLN A 262 17.98 -1.01 12.65
C GLN A 262 17.56 -2.25 13.45
N ARG A 263 16.35 -2.27 14.03
CA ARG A 263 15.81 -3.45 14.75
C ARG A 263 15.70 -4.66 13.83
N MET A 264 15.22 -4.48 12.60
CA MET A 264 15.12 -5.54 11.61
C MET A 264 16.51 -6.09 11.23
N MET A 265 17.51 -5.23 11.04
CA MET A 265 18.89 -5.65 10.78
C MET A 265 19.47 -6.47 11.94
N VAL A 266 19.25 -6.03 13.20
CA VAL A 266 19.67 -6.78 14.39
C VAL A 266 18.97 -8.12 14.46
N ALA A 267 17.65 -8.17 14.19
CA ALA A 267 16.90 -9.43 14.19
C ALA A 267 17.47 -10.43 13.16
N ILE A 268 17.76 -9.97 11.94
CA ILE A 268 18.39 -10.80 10.89
C ILE A 268 19.78 -11.26 11.31
N GLN A 269 20.59 -10.40 11.93
CA GLN A 269 21.89 -10.79 12.47
C GLN A 269 21.75 -11.87 13.56
N GLN A 270 20.77 -11.74 14.46
CA GLN A 270 20.52 -12.74 15.49
C GLN A 270 20.04 -14.08 14.93
N LEU A 271 19.28 -14.08 13.82
CA LEU A 271 18.93 -15.31 13.10
C LEU A 271 20.16 -16.03 12.54
N HIS A 272 21.12 -15.30 11.97
CA HIS A 272 22.39 -15.89 11.53
C HIS A 272 23.18 -16.47 12.71
N VAL A 273 23.19 -15.79 13.86
CA VAL A 273 23.83 -16.31 15.08
C VAL A 273 23.19 -17.62 15.55
N GLN A 274 21.87 -17.81 15.41
CA GLN A 274 21.23 -19.11 15.72
C GLN A 274 21.81 -20.25 14.86
N VAL A 275 22.09 -20.00 13.57
CA VAL A 275 22.71 -21.00 12.69
C VAL A 275 24.15 -21.30 13.12
N GLU A 276 24.91 -20.29 13.54
CA GLU A 276 26.26 -20.50 14.07
C GLU A 276 26.27 -21.34 15.36
N VAL A 277 25.29 -21.17 16.23
CA VAL A 277 25.11 -22.05 17.41
C VAL A 277 24.85 -23.49 16.98
N MET A 278 23.98 -23.71 15.99
CA MET A 278 23.71 -25.05 15.45
C MET A 278 24.96 -25.67 14.81
N LYS A 279 25.75 -24.88 14.07
CA LYS A 279 27.05 -25.30 13.50
C LYS A 279 28.05 -25.69 14.56
N GLY A 280 28.13 -24.93 15.67
CA GLY A 280 28.99 -25.26 16.80
C GLY A 280 28.69 -26.62 17.44
N LEU A 281 27.44 -27.08 17.32
CA LEU A 281 26.96 -28.39 17.78
C LEU A 281 26.94 -29.45 16.65
N GLY A 282 27.71 -29.24 15.58
CA GLY A 282 27.89 -30.25 14.54
C GLY A 282 26.84 -30.27 13.42
N LEU A 283 26.07 -29.19 13.23
CA LEU A 283 25.21 -29.06 12.04
C LEU A 283 26.07 -29.14 10.77
N PRO A 284 25.75 -30.04 9.83
CA PRO A 284 26.48 -30.15 8.57
C PRO A 284 26.56 -28.81 7.81
N PRO A 285 27.73 -28.45 7.25
CA PRO A 285 27.90 -27.15 6.56
C PRO A 285 26.96 -26.93 5.38
N ASN A 286 26.54 -27.99 4.70
CA ASN A 286 25.58 -27.93 3.59
C ASN A 286 24.18 -27.51 4.07
N GLU A 287 23.70 -28.05 5.19
CA GLU A 287 22.42 -27.67 5.79
C GLU A 287 22.49 -26.25 6.36
N ALA A 288 23.58 -25.90 7.04
CA ALA A 288 23.79 -24.53 7.52
C ALA A 288 23.76 -23.50 6.38
N SER A 289 24.36 -23.84 5.23
CA SER A 289 24.32 -23.01 4.02
C SER A 289 22.90 -22.79 3.50
N ARG A 290 22.04 -23.82 3.52
CA ARG A 290 20.63 -23.71 3.12
C ARG A 290 19.85 -22.76 4.04
N ILE A 291 20.06 -22.82 5.35
CA ILE A 291 19.38 -21.90 6.29
C ILE A 291 19.82 -20.46 6.04
N ASN A 292 21.12 -20.23 5.84
CA ASN A 292 21.63 -18.90 5.50
C ASN A 292 21.08 -18.39 4.16
N GLN A 293 20.87 -19.28 3.19
CA GLN A 293 20.20 -18.93 1.93
C GLN A 293 18.76 -18.43 2.18
N TYR A 294 18.01 -19.07 3.08
CA TYR A 294 16.68 -18.59 3.47
C TYR A 294 16.74 -17.22 4.16
N HIS A 295 17.73 -16.96 5.02
CA HIS A 295 17.90 -15.63 5.61
C HIS A 295 18.15 -14.55 4.57
N TRP A 296 19.02 -14.83 3.59
CA TRP A 296 19.30 -13.91 2.48
C TRP A 296 18.04 -13.63 1.65
N PHE A 297 17.28 -14.68 1.30
CA PHE A 297 16.02 -14.52 0.59
C PHE A 297 15.02 -13.69 1.41
N LEU A 298 14.91 -13.93 2.71
CA LEU A 298 14.01 -13.19 3.60
C LEU A 298 14.36 -11.70 3.64
N GLN A 299 15.65 -11.39 3.82
CA GLN A 299 16.15 -10.02 3.80
C GLN A 299 15.88 -9.34 2.45
N ALA A 300 16.18 -10.00 1.34
CA ALA A 300 15.94 -9.45 0.00
C ALA A 300 14.45 -9.15 -0.26
N ARG A 301 13.53 -9.98 0.24
CA ARG A 301 12.08 -9.74 0.12
C ARG A 301 11.61 -8.56 0.97
N ILE A 302 12.13 -8.44 2.19
CA ILE A 302 11.88 -7.29 3.06
C ILE A 302 12.34 -5.99 2.39
N GLU A 303 13.58 -5.96 1.87
CA GLU A 303 14.14 -4.79 1.19
C GLU A 303 13.33 -4.42 -0.07
N ARG A 304 12.85 -5.42 -0.83
CA ARG A 304 11.96 -5.18 -1.98
C ARG A 304 10.64 -4.52 -1.57
N LEU A 305 10.00 -5.00 -0.49
CA LEU A 305 8.77 -4.39 0.03
C LEU A 305 9.00 -2.93 0.46
N CYS A 306 10.11 -2.66 1.15
CA CYS A 306 10.52 -1.30 1.51
C CYS A 306 10.73 -0.41 0.28
N ASN A 307 11.35 -0.94 -0.78
CA ASN A 307 11.59 -0.21 -2.01
C ASN A 307 10.29 0.11 -2.76
N ILE A 308 9.33 -0.81 -2.82
CA ILE A 308 8.00 -0.56 -3.41
C ILE A 308 7.33 0.63 -2.73
N LYS A 309 7.38 0.66 -1.39
CA LYS A 309 6.84 1.77 -0.57
C LYS A 309 7.54 3.12 -0.83
N ALA A 310 8.81 3.11 -1.24
CA ALA A 310 9.60 4.33 -1.47
C ALA A 310 9.35 5.01 -2.83
N THR A 311 8.64 4.34 -3.76
CA THR A 311 8.41 4.86 -5.11
C THR A 311 7.49 6.09 -5.13
N ARG A 312 7.75 7.03 -6.04
CA ARG A 312 7.03 8.31 -6.16
C ARG A 312 6.26 8.38 -7.49
N SER A 313 5.07 8.97 -7.51
CA SER A 313 4.47 9.50 -8.75
C SER A 313 4.54 11.04 -8.79
N PHE A 314 4.71 11.60 -10.00
CA PHE A 314 4.77 13.05 -10.26
C PHE A 314 3.74 13.39 -11.35
N THR A 315 2.46 13.25 -11.03
CA THR A 315 1.38 13.48 -12.02
C THR A 315 0.55 14.72 -11.72
N ARG A 316 0.53 15.16 -10.46
CA ARG A 316 -0.40 16.17 -9.95
C ARG A 316 -0.34 17.53 -10.66
N LEU A 317 0.81 17.90 -11.20
CA LEU A 317 1.02 19.18 -11.87
C LEU A 317 0.35 19.21 -13.26
N PHE A 318 0.37 18.09 -13.99
CA PHE A 318 -0.19 17.99 -15.34
C PHE A 318 -1.70 18.21 -15.36
N ILE A 319 -2.42 17.70 -14.36
CA ILE A 319 -3.89 17.78 -14.29
C ILE A 319 -4.36 19.20 -13.99
N LEU A 320 -3.56 20.01 -13.29
CA LEU A 320 -3.91 21.40 -12.97
C LEU A 320 -3.63 22.34 -14.15
N ILE A 321 -2.63 22.04 -14.98
CA ILE A 321 -2.30 22.82 -16.18
C ILE A 321 -3.23 22.45 -17.36
N LEU A 322 -3.68 21.20 -17.41
CA LEU A 322 -4.49 20.65 -18.50
C LEU A 322 -5.67 21.52 -18.97
N PRO A 323 -6.51 22.07 -18.07
CA PRO A 323 -7.68 22.83 -18.49
C PRO A 323 -7.33 24.09 -19.30
N PHE A 324 -6.16 24.70 -19.03
CA PHE A 324 -5.64 25.85 -19.77
C PHE A 324 -5.40 25.53 -21.25
N PHE A 325 -4.97 24.30 -21.56
CA PHE A 325 -4.78 23.86 -22.94
C PHE A 325 -6.09 23.52 -23.66
N TYR A 326 -7.13 23.09 -22.92
CA TYR A 326 -8.42 22.72 -23.52
C TYR A 326 -9.39 23.89 -23.73
N GLY A 327 -9.21 24.99 -23.00
CA GLY A 327 -10.01 26.21 -23.13
C GLY A 327 -10.24 26.67 -24.59
N PRO A 328 -9.19 26.84 -25.41
CA PRO A 328 -9.32 27.28 -26.81
C PRO A 328 -10.09 26.30 -27.71
N TYR A 329 -10.05 25.00 -27.41
CA TYR A 329 -10.80 23.98 -28.16
C TYR A 329 -12.30 24.11 -27.91
N TYR A 330 -12.73 24.32 -26.66
CA TYR A 330 -14.14 24.44 -26.33
C TYR A 330 -14.81 25.63 -27.01
N ILE A 331 -14.06 26.72 -27.24
CA ILE A 331 -14.56 27.90 -27.96
C ILE A 331 -14.60 27.66 -29.45
N TYR A 332 -13.57 26.99 -30.00
CA TYR A 332 -13.62 26.56 -31.39
C TYR A 332 -14.90 25.76 -31.67
N LEU A 333 -15.38 24.93 -30.73
CA LEU A 333 -16.63 24.18 -30.87
C LEU A 333 -17.90 25.04 -30.89
N ILE A 334 -17.87 26.21 -30.24
CA ILE A 334 -18.96 27.20 -30.30
C ILE A 334 -18.96 27.91 -31.66
N GLU A 335 -17.77 28.24 -32.17
CA GLU A 335 -17.61 29.02 -33.41
C GLU A 335 -17.70 28.19 -34.70
N SER A 336 -17.37 26.89 -34.65
CA SER A 336 -17.32 25.99 -35.81
C SER A 336 -18.61 25.22 -36.08
N SER A 337 -19.55 25.21 -35.13
CA SER A 337 -20.89 24.63 -35.31
C SER A 337 -21.80 25.65 -35.98
N ASP A 338 -22.71 25.21 -36.86
CA ASP A 338 -23.77 25.99 -37.52
C ASP A 338 -24.81 26.62 -36.56
N GLY A 339 -24.38 27.18 -35.42
CA GLY A 339 -25.20 27.92 -34.47
C GLY A 339 -25.93 27.07 -33.40
N GLN A 340 -25.60 25.78 -33.26
CA GLN A 340 -26.33 24.87 -32.36
C GLN A 340 -25.62 24.58 -31.02
N THR A 341 -24.32 24.87 -30.90
CA THR A 341 -23.57 24.66 -29.65
C THR A 341 -23.59 25.91 -28.78
N SER A 342 -24.39 25.86 -27.71
CA SER A 342 -24.48 26.96 -26.74
C SER A 342 -23.23 27.07 -25.87
N PHE A 343 -22.99 28.27 -25.31
CA PHE A 343 -21.96 28.46 -24.28
C PHE A 343 -22.14 27.50 -23.10
N ALA A 344 -23.40 27.24 -22.71
CA ALA A 344 -23.74 26.27 -21.66
C ALA A 344 -23.25 24.87 -21.99
N PHE A 345 -23.37 24.44 -23.26
CA PHE A 345 -22.86 23.15 -23.71
C PHE A 345 -21.32 23.06 -23.58
N ALA A 346 -20.59 24.10 -24.00
CA ALA A 346 -19.14 24.14 -23.88
C ALA A 346 -18.66 24.12 -22.41
N LEU A 347 -19.37 24.82 -21.52
CA LEU A 347 -19.07 24.86 -20.09
C LEU A 347 -19.33 23.49 -19.45
N VAL A 348 -20.47 22.86 -19.74
CA VAL A 348 -20.80 21.51 -19.24
C VAL A 348 -19.78 20.49 -19.75
N LEU A 349 -19.39 20.57 -21.03
CA LEU A 349 -18.39 19.69 -21.62
C LEU A 349 -17.02 19.85 -20.94
N SER A 350 -16.58 21.09 -20.69
CA SER A 350 -15.34 21.41 -19.96
C SER A 350 -15.37 20.91 -18.50
N ALA A 351 -16.51 21.02 -17.82
CA ALA A 351 -16.69 20.48 -16.49
C ALA A 351 -16.63 18.94 -16.47
N MET A 352 -17.31 18.28 -17.41
CA MET A 352 -17.34 16.81 -17.51
C MET A 352 -15.97 16.20 -17.81
N THR A 353 -15.20 16.78 -18.73
CA THR A 353 -13.83 16.31 -19.04
C THR A 353 -12.90 16.49 -17.84
N SER A 354 -13.03 17.60 -17.13
CA SER A 354 -12.24 17.91 -15.93
C SER A 354 -12.55 16.96 -14.77
N ILE A 355 -13.84 16.66 -14.55
CA ILE A 355 -14.31 15.67 -13.58
C ILE A 355 -13.78 14.27 -13.93
N THR A 356 -13.80 13.90 -15.20
CA THR A 356 -13.30 12.60 -15.66
C THR A 356 -11.79 12.49 -15.42
N MET A 357 -11.01 13.51 -15.79
CA MET A 357 -9.56 13.51 -15.59
C MET A 357 -9.16 13.46 -14.12
N ILE A 358 -9.81 14.25 -13.26
CA ILE A 358 -9.51 14.20 -11.82
C ILE A 358 -9.97 12.87 -11.19
N GLY A 359 -11.07 12.29 -11.67
CA GLY A 359 -11.52 10.97 -11.23
C GLY A 359 -10.46 9.91 -11.47
N ILE A 360 -9.88 9.89 -12.67
CA ILE A 360 -8.81 8.93 -13.00
C ILE A 360 -7.54 9.18 -12.18
N PHE A 361 -7.17 10.44 -11.96
CA PHE A 361 -6.03 10.78 -11.10
C PHE A 361 -6.24 10.37 -9.64
N ASN A 362 -7.46 10.54 -9.11
CA ASN A 362 -7.75 10.14 -7.74
C ASN A 362 -7.65 8.62 -7.58
N VAL A 363 -8.03 7.86 -8.62
CA VAL A 363 -7.79 6.41 -8.67
C VAL A 363 -6.28 6.10 -8.71
N GLU A 364 -5.49 6.78 -9.54
CA GLU A 364 -4.03 6.63 -9.56
C GLU A 364 -3.42 6.90 -8.18
N LYS A 365 -3.85 7.98 -7.52
CA LYS A 365 -3.39 8.37 -6.18
C LYS A 365 -3.77 7.35 -5.11
N ALA A 366 -4.98 6.77 -5.21
CA ALA A 366 -5.43 5.70 -4.33
C ALA A 366 -4.63 4.40 -4.53
N LEU A 367 -4.01 4.20 -5.70
CA LEU A 367 -3.17 3.05 -6.03
C LEU A 367 -1.66 3.32 -5.87
N GLU A 368 -1.25 4.54 -5.51
CA GLU A 368 0.17 4.93 -5.42
C GLU A 368 0.91 4.20 -4.29
N ASP A 369 0.27 4.09 -3.11
CA ASP A 369 0.78 3.31 -1.98
C ASP A 369 -0.12 2.08 -1.78
N PRO A 370 0.34 0.87 -2.11
CA PRO A 370 -0.48 -0.34 -1.98
C PRO A 370 -0.69 -0.77 -0.52
N PHE A 371 0.01 -0.15 0.43
CA PHE A 371 0.02 -0.53 1.84
C PHE A 371 -0.89 0.33 2.72
N THR A 372 -1.50 1.40 2.18
CA THR A 372 -2.42 2.26 2.92
C THR A 372 -3.87 1.81 2.76
N GLU A 373 -4.66 2.02 3.82
CA GLU A 373 -6.12 1.79 3.82
C GLU A 373 -6.90 2.92 3.11
N GLU A 374 -6.19 3.93 2.57
CA GLU A 374 -6.81 5.03 1.82
C GLU A 374 -7.33 4.57 0.45
N GLY A 375 -6.80 3.48 -0.10
CA GLY A 375 -7.24 2.91 -1.38
C GLY A 375 -8.36 1.89 -1.20
N LEU A 376 -9.35 1.92 -2.10
CA LEU A 376 -10.42 0.91 -2.15
C LEU A 376 -9.91 -0.53 -2.32
N ASP A 377 -8.69 -0.69 -2.83
CA ASP A 377 -8.12 -1.99 -3.22
C ASP A 377 -6.69 -2.16 -2.70
N GLY A 378 -6.43 -1.68 -1.48
CA GLY A 378 -5.15 -1.85 -0.78
C GLY A 378 -4.84 -3.31 -0.45
N VAL A 379 -3.56 -3.62 -0.23
CA VAL A 379 -3.13 -4.94 0.27
C VAL A 379 -3.61 -5.09 1.71
N GLN A 380 -4.33 -6.17 2.03
CA GLN A 380 -4.78 -6.47 3.40
C GLN A 380 -3.61 -6.98 4.25
N ILE A 381 -2.72 -6.07 4.65
CA ILE A 381 -1.51 -6.40 5.41
C ILE A 381 -1.87 -7.08 6.73
N ASP A 382 -2.90 -6.60 7.42
CA ASP A 382 -3.36 -7.17 8.69
C ASP A 382 -3.64 -8.67 8.59
N VAL A 383 -4.42 -9.07 7.58
CA VAL A 383 -4.77 -10.47 7.33
C VAL A 383 -3.52 -11.27 6.94
N ALA A 384 -2.63 -10.72 6.11
CA ALA A 384 -1.42 -11.40 5.67
C ALA A 384 -0.47 -11.67 6.85
N ILE A 385 -0.24 -10.69 7.72
CA ILE A 385 0.63 -10.82 8.91
C ILE A 385 0.03 -11.81 9.90
N GLN A 386 -1.29 -11.75 10.13
CA GLN A 386 -1.96 -12.71 11.01
C GLN A 386 -1.80 -14.15 10.51
N ARG A 387 -1.93 -14.39 9.21
CA ARG A 387 -1.68 -15.72 8.64
C ARG A 387 -0.23 -16.18 8.78
N ILE A 388 0.73 -15.26 8.75
CA ILE A 388 2.15 -15.57 9.03
C ILE A 388 2.30 -15.99 10.50
N PHE A 389 1.73 -15.25 11.43
CA PHE A 389 1.78 -15.59 12.85
C PHE A 389 1.11 -16.94 13.15
N ASN A 390 -0.07 -17.18 12.58
CA ASN A 390 -0.76 -18.47 12.70
C ASN A 390 0.10 -19.62 12.15
N ALA A 391 0.86 -19.41 11.07
CA ALA A 391 1.78 -20.41 10.55
C ALA A 391 2.97 -20.66 11.51
N PHE A 392 3.50 -19.62 12.16
CA PHE A 392 4.53 -19.79 13.18
C PHE A 392 4.01 -20.56 14.40
N ASP A 393 2.77 -20.28 14.82
CA ASP A 393 2.11 -20.97 15.92
C ASP A 393 1.81 -22.43 15.58
N ALA A 394 1.48 -22.74 14.32
CA ALA A 394 1.33 -24.11 13.83
C ALA A 394 2.66 -24.89 13.80
N ILE A 395 3.78 -24.24 13.46
CA ILE A 395 5.11 -24.88 13.41
C ILE A 395 5.67 -25.11 14.81
N TYR A 396 5.53 -24.14 15.70
CA TYR A 396 6.00 -24.22 17.08
C TYR A 396 4.97 -23.56 18.00
N PRO A 397 4.06 -24.34 18.61
CA PRO A 397 3.05 -23.82 19.52
C PRO A 397 3.72 -23.09 20.70
N THR A 398 3.23 -21.90 21.04
CA THR A 398 3.56 -21.30 22.34
C THR A 398 2.96 -22.21 23.43
N ALA A 399 3.79 -22.69 24.35
CA ALA A 399 3.27 -23.37 25.54
C ALA A 399 2.47 -22.34 26.35
N GLU A 400 1.23 -22.70 26.70
CA GLU A 400 0.38 -21.94 27.65
C GLU A 400 1.03 -21.85 29.04
#